data_AF-A0A940SWA9-F1
#
_entry.id   AF-A0A940SWA9-F1
#
_cell.length_a   1.000
_cell.length_b   1.000
_cell.length_c   1.000
_cell.angle_alpha   90.00
_cell.angle_beta   90.00
_cell.angle_gamma   90.00
#
_symmetry.space_group_name_H-M   'P 1'
#
loop_
_entity.id
_entity.type
_entity.pdbx_description
1 polymer ?
#
loop_
_entity_poly.entity_id
_entity_poly.type
_entity_poly.pdbx_seq_one_letter_code
_entity_poly.pdbx_strand_id
1 'polypeptide(L)'
;MMSETSQTEISSELLPIYADIKGAVVRPGMYQIPQNARVLDLVNMAGGFTAEAAQNQVNFSQMVEDQMVIYVPTSAEDLSEWQEGQLGVRAEGPATTSTKVNLNKADSSELQQLNGIGEKKAAAIIAYRQENGSFNSVEELKKVSGIGDKIFDNLKDEIEV
;
A
#
# COMPACT_ATOMS: atom_id res chain seq x y z
N MET A 1 24.44 -33.37 -44.14
CA MET A 1 23.70 -33.92 -42.99
C MET A 1 24.65 -33.86 -41.82
N MET A 2 24.39 -33.23 -40.67
CA MET A 2 23.22 -32.54 -40.14
C MET A 2 23.73 -31.37 -39.28
N SER A 3 22.93 -30.31 -39.23
CA SER A 3 23.10 -29.17 -38.34
C SER A 3 22.71 -29.59 -36.92
N GLU A 4 23.53 -29.25 -35.92
CA GLU A 4 23.07 -29.18 -34.53
C GLU A 4 23.46 -27.81 -33.96
N THR A 5 22.48 -26.92 -34.01
CA THR A 5 22.48 -25.63 -33.33
C THR A 5 22.23 -25.90 -31.85
N SER A 6 23.28 -25.90 -31.02
CA SER A 6 23.11 -25.85 -29.57
C SER A 6 22.82 -24.40 -29.17
N GLN A 7 21.54 -24.08 -29.01
CA GLN A 7 21.11 -22.90 -28.25
C GLN A 7 21.56 -23.10 -26.81
N THR A 8 22.59 -22.37 -26.38
CA THR A 8 22.89 -22.22 -24.96
C THR A 8 21.74 -21.44 -24.34
N GLU A 9 20.90 -22.16 -23.59
CA GLU A 9 19.86 -21.61 -22.73
C GLU A 9 20.45 -20.49 -21.88
N ILE A 10 19.91 -19.30 -22.05
CA ILE A 10 20.14 -18.16 -21.18
C ILE A 10 19.38 -18.48 -19.89
N SER A 11 19.96 -19.34 -19.04
CA SER A 11 19.45 -19.59 -17.71
C SER A 11 19.67 -18.30 -16.92
N SER A 12 18.68 -17.40 -16.96
CA SER A 12 18.72 -16.23 -16.11
C SER A 12 18.76 -16.74 -14.68
N GLU A 13 19.90 -16.59 -14.02
CA GLU A 13 20.06 -16.90 -12.60
C GLU A 13 19.22 -15.90 -11.80
N LEU A 14 17.90 -16.12 -11.79
CA LEU A 14 17.01 -15.40 -10.91
C LEU A 14 17.43 -15.77 -9.50
N LEU A 15 18.02 -14.80 -8.80
CA LEU A 15 18.46 -15.01 -7.44
C LEU A 15 17.24 -15.43 -6.60
N PRO A 16 17.36 -16.48 -5.79
CA PRO A 16 16.29 -16.87 -4.91
C PRO A 16 16.02 -15.75 -3.91
N ILE A 17 14.74 -15.47 -3.68
CA ILE A 17 14.27 -14.51 -2.69
C ILE A 17 13.66 -15.25 -1.50
N TYR A 18 13.59 -14.60 -0.35
CA TYR A 18 13.03 -15.17 0.86
C TYR A 18 11.74 -14.44 1.25
N ALA A 19 10.67 -15.21 1.47
CA ALA A 19 9.37 -14.67 1.88
C ALA A 19 8.76 -15.46 3.05
N ASP A 20 8.25 -14.73 4.04
CA ASP A 20 7.69 -15.28 5.28
C ASP A 20 6.19 -15.45 5.09
N ILE A 21 5.66 -16.63 5.41
CA ILE A 21 4.23 -16.90 5.35
C ILE A 21 3.68 -17.27 6.72
N LYS A 22 2.62 -16.57 7.14
CA LYS A 22 1.98 -16.72 8.46
C LYS A 22 0.48 -16.91 8.34
N GLY A 23 -0.12 -17.34 9.45
CA GLY A 23 -1.57 -17.51 9.56
C GLY A 23 -2.05 -18.90 9.16
N ALA A 24 -3.19 -18.96 8.47
CA ALA A 24 -3.96 -20.16 8.13
C ALA A 24 -3.35 -20.98 6.98
N VAL A 25 -2.07 -21.33 7.09
CA VAL A 25 -1.35 -22.21 6.16
C VAL A 25 -0.80 -23.43 6.88
N VAL A 26 -0.61 -24.54 6.15
CA VAL A 26 -0.26 -25.83 6.77
C VAL A 26 1.09 -25.78 7.47
N ARG A 27 2.09 -25.11 6.88
CA ARG A 27 3.42 -24.91 7.46
C ARG A 27 3.84 -23.45 7.33
N PRO A 28 3.48 -22.58 8.28
CA PRO A 28 3.98 -21.21 8.29
C PRO A 28 5.49 -21.17 8.52
N GLY A 29 6.16 -20.14 7.99
CA GLY A 29 7.59 -19.94 8.14
C GLY A 29 8.24 -19.24 6.94
N MET A 30 9.58 -19.22 6.95
CA MET A 30 10.40 -18.62 5.92
C MET A 30 10.65 -19.61 4.78
N TYR A 31 10.38 -19.21 3.53
CA TYR A 31 10.63 -20.02 2.35
C TYR A 31 11.52 -19.30 1.35
N GLN A 32 12.34 -20.10 0.66
CA GLN A 32 13.15 -19.67 -0.47
C GLN A 32 12.38 -19.92 -1.77
N ILE A 33 12.11 -18.89 -2.55
CA ILE A 33 11.31 -18.95 -3.78
C ILE A 33 12.02 -18.22 -4.94
N PRO A 34 11.72 -18.54 -6.21
CA PRO A 34 12.29 -17.80 -7.33
C PRO A 34 11.75 -16.36 -7.37
N GLN A 35 12.55 -15.41 -7.88
CA GLN A 35 12.22 -13.98 -7.90
C GLN A 35 10.92 -13.62 -8.64
N ASN A 36 10.42 -14.50 -9.50
CA ASN A 36 9.17 -14.34 -10.24
C ASN A 36 7.98 -15.14 -9.64
N ALA A 37 8.16 -15.72 -8.45
CA ALA A 37 7.14 -16.49 -7.77
C ALA A 37 5.95 -15.61 -7.34
N ARG A 38 4.77 -16.20 -7.38
CA ARG A 38 3.53 -15.59 -6.87
C ARG A 38 3.23 -16.06 -5.46
N VAL A 39 2.33 -15.34 -4.80
CA VAL A 39 1.81 -15.73 -3.48
C VAL A 39 1.26 -17.16 -3.51
N LEU A 40 0.61 -17.55 -4.60
CA LEU A 40 0.13 -18.92 -4.78
C LEU A 40 1.25 -19.97 -4.70
N ASP A 41 2.40 -19.69 -5.31
CA ASP A 41 3.54 -20.62 -5.33
C ASP A 41 4.11 -20.78 -3.92
N LEU A 42 4.23 -19.68 -3.17
CA LEU A 42 4.64 -19.70 -1.77
C LEU A 42 3.68 -20.50 -0.89
N VAL A 43 2.36 -20.32 -1.07
CA VAL A 43 1.36 -21.07 -0.32
C VAL A 43 1.44 -22.57 -0.65
N ASN A 44 1.63 -22.93 -1.91
CA ASN A 44 1.79 -24.32 -2.31
C ASN A 44 3.04 -24.94 -1.65
N MET A 45 4.15 -24.19 -1.57
CA MET A 45 5.35 -24.61 -0.84
C MET A 45 5.10 -24.78 0.66
N ALA A 46 4.26 -23.92 1.24
CA ALA A 46 3.79 -24.02 2.62
C ALA A 46 2.86 -25.23 2.89
N GLY A 47 2.54 -26.04 1.87
CA GLY A 47 1.65 -27.19 1.99
C GLY A 47 0.17 -26.85 1.79
N GLY A 48 -0.12 -25.66 1.28
CA GLY A 48 -1.48 -25.19 1.01
C GLY A 48 -2.12 -24.45 2.19
N PHE A 49 -3.39 -24.11 1.99
CA PHE A 49 -4.24 -23.48 2.98
C PHE A 49 -4.79 -24.50 3.99
N THR A 50 -5.01 -24.08 5.23
CA THR A 50 -5.82 -24.87 6.18
C THR A 50 -7.32 -24.76 5.83
N ALA A 51 -8.15 -25.64 6.39
CA ALA A 51 -9.61 -25.60 6.19
C ALA A 51 -10.26 -24.30 6.70
N GLU A 52 -9.56 -23.59 7.58
CA GLU A 52 -10.03 -22.35 8.17
C GLU A 52 -9.57 -21.12 7.36
N ALA A 53 -8.72 -21.25 6.35
CA ALA A 53 -8.16 -20.10 5.63
C ALA A 53 -9.20 -19.33 4.80
N ALA A 54 -9.21 -18.00 4.93
CA ALA A 54 -10.03 -17.13 4.10
C ALA A 54 -9.33 -16.85 2.76
N GLN A 55 -9.39 -17.84 1.86
CA GLN A 55 -8.77 -17.78 0.54
C GLN A 55 -9.17 -16.54 -0.28
N ASN A 56 -10.43 -16.10 -0.16
CA ASN A 56 -10.95 -14.92 -0.84
C ASN A 56 -10.32 -13.59 -0.40
N GLN A 57 -9.61 -13.56 0.74
CA GLN A 57 -8.98 -12.36 1.28
C GLN A 57 -7.52 -12.19 0.81
N VAL A 58 -6.96 -13.17 0.09
CA VAL A 58 -5.56 -13.17 -0.33
C VAL A 58 -5.46 -12.99 -1.84
N ASN A 59 -4.60 -12.07 -2.29
CA ASN A 59 -4.31 -11.91 -3.72
C ASN A 59 -3.28 -12.94 -4.19
N PHE A 60 -3.76 -14.08 -4.70
CA PHE A 60 -2.91 -15.16 -5.20
C PHE A 60 -2.05 -14.80 -6.41
N SER A 61 -2.46 -13.77 -7.16
CA SER A 61 -1.75 -13.34 -8.37
C SER A 61 -0.62 -12.35 -8.07
N GLN A 62 -0.53 -11.87 -6.84
CA GLN A 62 0.53 -10.97 -6.42
C GLN A 62 1.90 -11.63 -6.54
N MET A 63 2.87 -10.91 -7.10
CA MET A 63 4.27 -11.32 -7.09
C MET A 63 4.85 -11.15 -5.69
N VAL A 64 5.70 -12.08 -5.30
CA VAL A 64 6.38 -12.02 -4.01
C VAL A 64 7.73 -11.34 -4.20
N GLU A 65 8.06 -10.44 -3.29
CA GLU A 65 9.36 -9.77 -3.26
C GLU A 65 10.20 -10.31 -2.10
N ASP A 66 11.51 -10.08 -2.18
CA ASP A 66 12.40 -10.45 -1.09
C ASP A 66 12.02 -9.72 0.20
N GLN A 67 12.14 -10.41 1.34
CA GLN A 67 11.75 -9.92 2.67
C GLN A 67 10.24 -9.64 2.84
N MET A 68 9.41 -10.03 1.88
CA MET A 68 7.96 -9.90 1.99
C MET A 68 7.39 -10.86 3.04
N VAL A 69 6.43 -10.37 3.82
CA VAL A 69 5.65 -11.18 4.76
C VAL A 69 4.22 -11.28 4.24
N ILE A 70 3.73 -12.50 4.08
CA ILE A 70 2.39 -12.82 3.62
C ILE A 70 1.61 -13.41 4.79
N TYR A 71 0.55 -12.71 5.19
CA TYR A 71 -0.37 -13.19 6.19
C TYR A 71 -1.63 -13.77 5.54
N VAL A 72 -1.95 -15.01 5.89
CA VAL A 72 -3.18 -15.67 5.46
C VAL A 72 -4.17 -15.68 6.63
N PRO A 73 -5.26 -14.90 6.58
CA PRO A 73 -6.27 -14.90 7.63
C PRO A 73 -7.06 -16.20 7.70
N THR A 74 -7.66 -16.47 8.85
CA THR A 74 -8.76 -17.45 8.94
C THR A 74 -10.10 -16.82 8.55
N SER A 75 -11.08 -17.64 8.16
CA SER A 75 -12.44 -17.22 7.75
C SER A 75 -13.28 -16.70 8.91
N ALA A 76 -12.85 -16.97 10.15
CA ALA A 76 -13.47 -16.47 11.37
C ALA A 76 -12.77 -15.21 11.92
N GLU A 77 -11.56 -14.91 11.46
CA GLU A 77 -10.88 -13.66 11.78
C GLU A 77 -11.40 -12.56 10.86
N ASP A 78 -12.12 -11.62 11.44
CA ASP A 78 -12.43 -10.36 10.79
C ASP A 78 -11.10 -9.60 10.61
N LEU A 79 -10.64 -9.49 9.36
CA LEU A 79 -9.38 -8.83 8.99
C LEU A 79 -9.35 -7.32 9.28
N SER A 80 -10.39 -6.79 9.92
CA SER A 80 -10.47 -5.39 10.33
C SER A 80 -9.34 -4.98 11.29
N GLU A 81 -8.72 -5.90 12.03
CA GLU A 81 -7.55 -5.60 12.89
C GLU A 81 -6.17 -5.73 12.21
N TRP A 82 -6.07 -6.39 11.04
CA TRP A 82 -4.79 -6.57 10.33
C TRP A 82 -4.62 -5.65 9.11
N GLN A 83 -5.67 -4.95 8.69
CA GLN A 83 -5.57 -3.89 7.67
C GLN A 83 -4.94 -2.59 8.20
N GLU A 84 -4.74 -2.45 9.52
CA GLU A 84 -4.10 -1.27 10.12
C GLU A 84 -2.58 -1.47 10.41
N GLY A 85 -2.03 -2.66 10.13
CA GLY A 85 -0.68 -3.03 10.60
C GLY A 85 0.37 -3.39 9.55
N GLN A 86 0.02 -3.78 8.32
CA GLN A 86 1.05 -4.30 7.39
C GLN A 86 0.74 -4.10 5.90
N LEU A 87 0.77 -2.84 5.46
CA LEU A 87 1.21 -2.47 4.11
C LEU A 87 2.17 -1.29 4.23
N GLY A 88 3.42 -1.61 4.50
CA GLY A 88 4.49 -0.63 4.62
C GLY A 88 5.84 -1.31 4.52
N VAL A 89 6.22 -1.74 3.31
CA VAL A 89 7.63 -1.78 2.95
C VAL A 89 8.13 -0.35 3.08
N ARG A 90 8.78 -0.05 4.21
CA ARG A 90 9.66 1.11 4.34
C ARG A 90 11.05 0.55 4.52
N ALA A 91 11.79 0.60 3.41
CA ALA A 91 13.24 0.67 3.42
C ALA A 91 13.69 1.70 4.48
N GLU A 92 14.80 1.39 5.12
CA GLU A 92 15.40 2.17 6.19
C GLU A 92 15.55 3.65 5.80
N GLY A 93 14.92 4.50 6.60
CA GLY A 93 15.05 5.95 6.60
C GLY A 93 14.16 6.49 7.73
N PRO A 94 14.53 7.58 8.43
CA PRO A 94 13.73 8.15 9.51
C PRO A 94 12.50 8.80 8.89
N ALA A 95 11.50 7.99 8.58
CA ALA A 95 10.34 8.42 7.85
C ALA A 95 9.29 8.87 8.87
N THR A 96 9.39 10.13 9.24
CA THR A 96 8.29 10.94 9.76
C THR A 96 7.03 10.61 8.96
N THR A 97 6.11 9.84 9.54
CA THR A 97 4.77 9.62 9.01
C THR A 97 3.99 10.90 9.20
N SER A 98 4.20 11.88 8.33
CA SER A 98 3.15 12.87 8.05
C SER A 98 2.20 12.21 7.07
N THR A 99 1.08 11.71 7.60
CA THR A 99 -0.09 11.25 6.85
C THR A 99 -0.70 12.47 6.17
N LYS A 100 -0.05 12.95 5.10
CA LYS A 100 -0.48 14.18 4.44
C LYS A 100 -1.82 13.96 3.75
N VAL A 101 -2.76 14.84 4.00
CA VAL A 101 -4.10 14.82 3.41
C VAL A 101 -4.00 15.36 1.99
N ASN A 102 -4.35 14.53 1.00
CA ASN A 102 -4.34 14.93 -0.40
C ASN A 102 -5.55 15.81 -0.72
N LEU A 103 -5.35 17.10 -1.00
CA LEU A 103 -6.40 18.08 -1.25
C LEU A 103 -7.32 17.75 -2.44
N ASN A 104 -6.80 17.03 -3.42
CA ASN A 104 -7.55 16.65 -4.62
C ASN A 104 -8.47 15.45 -4.38
N LYS A 105 -8.09 14.54 -3.47
CA LYS A 105 -8.84 13.32 -3.15
C LYS A 105 -9.61 13.41 -1.83
N ALA A 106 -9.20 14.30 -0.94
CA ALA A 106 -9.72 14.35 0.41
C ALA A 106 -11.22 14.67 0.46
N ASP A 107 -11.92 13.97 1.32
CA ASP A 107 -13.30 14.23 1.65
C ASP A 107 -13.44 15.30 2.74
N SER A 108 -14.65 15.83 2.90
CA SER A 108 -14.93 16.87 3.90
C SER A 108 -14.52 16.44 5.31
N SER A 109 -14.69 15.16 5.64
CA SER A 109 -14.30 14.59 6.94
C SER A 109 -12.78 14.55 7.12
N GLU A 110 -12.03 14.17 6.08
CA GLU A 110 -10.56 14.11 6.13
C GLU A 110 -9.97 15.52 6.22
N LEU A 111 -10.52 16.48 5.49
CA LEU A 111 -10.12 17.88 5.60
C LEU A 111 -10.39 18.43 7.00
N GLN A 112 -11.45 18.00 7.69
CA GLN A 112 -11.77 18.42 9.06
C GLN A 112 -10.85 17.81 10.13
N GLN A 113 -10.10 16.75 9.81
CA GLN A 113 -9.08 16.22 10.74
C GLN A 113 -7.88 17.16 10.85
N LEU A 114 -7.72 18.06 9.89
CA LEU A 114 -6.62 19.00 9.85
C LEU A 114 -6.75 20.10 10.90
N ASN A 115 -5.64 20.44 11.56
CA ASN A 115 -5.65 21.39 12.66
C ASN A 115 -5.99 22.82 12.18
N GLY A 116 -7.21 23.28 12.52
CA GLY A 116 -7.72 24.59 12.14
C GLY A 116 -8.65 24.59 10.92
N ILE A 117 -8.95 23.43 10.33
CA ILE A 117 -10.04 23.24 9.37
C ILE A 117 -11.28 22.72 10.11
N GLY A 118 -12.39 23.44 10.00
CA GLY A 118 -13.71 22.96 10.41
C GLY A 118 -14.63 22.81 9.21
N GLU A 119 -15.85 22.32 9.42
CA GLU A 119 -16.86 22.07 8.38
C GLU A 119 -16.94 23.18 7.31
N LYS A 120 -17.00 24.45 7.73
CA LYS A 120 -17.10 25.59 6.80
C LYS A 120 -15.89 25.73 5.89
N LYS A 121 -14.68 25.47 6.40
CA LYS A 121 -13.44 25.60 5.63
C LYS A 121 -13.23 24.37 4.74
N ALA A 122 -13.53 23.18 5.25
CA ALA A 122 -13.51 21.95 4.44
C ALA A 122 -14.46 22.06 3.24
N ALA A 123 -15.68 22.55 3.46
CA ALA A 123 -16.62 22.84 2.38
C ALA A 123 -16.09 23.88 1.39
N ALA A 124 -15.38 24.92 1.85
CA ALA A 124 -14.77 25.91 0.98
C ALA A 124 -13.63 25.34 0.11
N ILE A 125 -12.82 24.41 0.64
CA ILE A 125 -11.78 23.70 -0.13
C ILE A 125 -12.43 22.86 -1.24
N ILE A 126 -13.52 22.15 -0.91
CA ILE A 126 -14.27 21.33 -1.86
C ILE A 126 -14.94 22.21 -2.94
N ALA A 127 -15.51 23.35 -2.54
CA ALA A 127 -16.09 24.30 -3.49
C ALA A 127 -15.01 24.89 -4.41
N TYR A 128 -13.85 25.25 -3.87
CA TYR A 128 -12.74 25.77 -4.65
C TYR A 128 -12.27 24.76 -5.70
N ARG A 129 -12.12 23.47 -5.35
CA ARG A 129 -11.73 22.44 -6.33
C ARG A 129 -12.80 22.20 -7.42
N GLN A 130 -14.07 22.37 -7.07
CA GLN A 130 -15.17 22.22 -8.03
C GLN A 130 -15.25 23.40 -9.00
N GLU A 131 -14.90 24.60 -8.54
CA GLU A 131 -14.99 25.84 -9.33
C GLU A 131 -13.70 26.14 -10.12
N ASN A 132 -12.52 25.90 -9.53
CA ASN A 132 -11.22 26.21 -10.12
C ASN A 132 -10.50 24.97 -10.67
N GLY A 133 -11.02 23.76 -10.41
CA GLY A 133 -10.37 22.51 -10.74
C GLY A 133 -9.40 22.02 -9.65
N SER A 134 -8.65 20.97 -9.95
CA SER A 134 -7.68 20.38 -9.02
C SER A 134 -6.63 21.40 -8.54
N PHE A 135 -6.22 21.28 -7.28
CA PHE A 135 -5.12 22.02 -6.70
C PHE A 135 -3.80 21.56 -7.36
N ASN A 136 -3.04 22.49 -7.94
CA ASN A 136 -1.72 22.19 -8.52
C ASN A 136 -0.60 22.32 -7.49
N SER A 137 -0.84 23.14 -6.47
CA SER A 137 0.10 23.41 -5.39
C SER A 137 -0.68 23.58 -4.09
N VAL A 138 -0.07 23.19 -2.96
CA VAL A 138 -0.66 23.42 -1.62
C VAL A 138 -0.90 24.92 -1.35
N GLU A 139 -0.12 25.81 -1.96
CA GLU A 139 -0.26 27.26 -1.82
C GLU A 139 -1.60 27.80 -2.35
N GLU A 140 -2.23 27.10 -3.28
CA GLU A 140 -3.56 27.45 -3.78
C GLU A 140 -4.63 27.36 -2.69
N LEU A 141 -4.37 26.63 -1.61
CA LEU A 141 -5.23 26.61 -0.42
C LEU A 141 -5.41 28.01 0.18
N LYS A 142 -4.44 28.92 0.02
CA LYS A 142 -4.56 30.32 0.48
C LYS A 142 -5.59 31.15 -0.31
N LYS A 143 -5.96 30.69 -1.51
CA LYS A 143 -7.02 31.33 -2.32
C LYS A 143 -8.41 30.89 -1.86
N VAL A 144 -8.50 29.85 -1.04
CA VAL A 144 -9.76 29.34 -0.48
C VAL A 144 -10.27 30.31 0.58
N SER A 145 -11.55 30.66 0.47
CA SER A 145 -12.22 31.54 1.43
C SER A 145 -12.18 30.95 2.85
N GLY A 146 -11.53 31.65 3.79
CA GLY A 146 -11.41 31.25 5.19
C GLY A 146 -10.09 30.55 5.56
N ILE A 147 -9.17 30.38 4.61
CA ILE A 147 -7.83 29.84 4.84
C ILE A 147 -6.81 30.96 4.66
N GLY A 148 -6.41 31.58 5.76
CA GLY A 148 -5.32 32.56 5.78
C GLY A 148 -3.96 31.92 6.01
N ASP A 149 -2.88 32.72 5.91
CA ASP A 149 -1.50 32.25 6.08
C ASP A 149 -1.26 31.47 7.37
N LYS A 150 -1.87 31.90 8.49
CA LYS A 150 -1.76 31.22 9.79
C LYS A 150 -2.29 29.80 9.78
N ILE A 151 -3.38 29.55 9.04
CA ILE A 151 -3.98 28.22 8.94
C ILE A 151 -3.13 27.41 7.96
N PHE A 152 -2.83 27.97 6.79
CA PHE A 152 -1.96 27.30 5.82
C PHE A 152 -0.61 26.86 6.39
N ASP A 153 0.05 27.68 7.21
CA ASP A 153 1.35 27.32 7.80
C ASP A 153 1.27 26.11 8.74
N ASN A 154 0.14 25.92 9.41
CA ASN A 154 -0.08 24.72 10.22
C ASN A 154 -0.42 23.50 9.36
N LEU A 155 -0.99 23.73 8.17
CA LEU A 155 -1.48 22.68 7.29
C LEU A 155 -0.46 22.21 6.26
N LYS A 156 0.47 23.06 5.82
CA LYS A 156 1.42 22.77 4.73
C LYS A 156 2.26 21.52 4.98
N ASP A 157 2.46 21.16 6.25
CA ASP A 157 3.20 19.95 6.66
C ASP A 157 2.29 18.71 6.74
N GLU A 158 0.96 18.91 6.79
CA GLU A 158 -0.09 17.89 6.88
C GLU A 158 -0.92 17.73 5.59
N ILE A 159 -0.62 18.47 4.51
CA ILE A 159 -1.38 18.41 3.24
C ILE A 159 -0.48 18.21 2.02
N GLU A 160 -1.05 17.63 0.97
CA GLU A 160 -0.42 17.46 -0.34
C GLU A 160 -1.45 17.63 -1.47
N VAL A 161 -1.00 17.71 -2.73
CA VAL A 161 -1.85 17.83 -3.93
C VAL A 161 -1.75 16.59 -4.79
#